data_AF-A0A7S4CCA7-F1
#
_entry.id   AF-A0A7S4CCA7-F1
#
_cell.length_a   1.000
_cell.length_b   1.000
_cell.length_c   1.000
_cell.angle_alpha   90.00
_cell.angle_beta   90.00
_cell.angle_gamma   90.00
#
_symmetry.space_group_name_H-M   'P 1'
#
loop_
_entity.id
_entity.type
_entity.pdbx_description
1 polymer ?
#
loop_
_entity_poly.entity_id
_entity_poly.type
_entity_poly.pdbx_seq_one_letter_code
_entity_poly.pdbx_strand_id
1 'polypeptide(L)'
;IVENGIHKGQSTWLLRQASPGAKIFSFDPKATIIQYWDPEVEYYVGDASFSKPGYNVKPFIDFAEVNWDVLIPNKGRALILFDDHQNHFKRLQQMRSFGFKVAMFDDNWPELQGDNYSLKQICDETGGKALHEPSFADTRVLVCDNFHMSDQFITNAEHRANRALMLSAVKTYFEGPPPLFHPKHLEFTKFGHKPRKDPTPFPLVLPKPSNRLLRYFAENLIPKPIVTTPQEFDYVGLGAGPAGLTQEDFGGHGCPCYVELW
;
A
#
# COMPACT_ATOMS: atom_id res chain seq x y z
N ILE A 1 -5.85 13.16 -6.20
CA ILE A 1 -5.63 11.82 -5.65
C ILE A 1 -5.90 10.85 -6.79
N VAL A 2 -5.05 9.85 -6.96
CA VAL A 2 -5.24 8.75 -7.90
C VAL A 2 -5.46 7.49 -7.07
N GLU A 3 -6.53 6.76 -7.33
CA GLU A 3 -6.85 5.50 -6.67
C GLU A 3 -6.86 4.40 -7.73
N ASN A 4 -6.00 3.39 -7.59
CA ASN A 4 -5.98 2.21 -8.45
C ASN A 4 -6.42 1.01 -7.60
N GLY A 5 -7.55 0.40 -7.94
CA GLY A 5 -8.24 -0.57 -7.08
C GLY A 5 -9.33 0.11 -6.27
N ILE A 6 -10.57 0.04 -6.76
CA ILE A 6 -11.74 0.61 -6.08
C ILE A 6 -12.45 -0.47 -5.28
N HIS A 7 -12.58 -1.66 -5.89
CA HIS A 7 -13.36 -2.78 -5.38
C HIS A 7 -14.78 -2.33 -5.00
N LYS A 8 -15.14 -2.31 -3.71
CA LYS A 8 -16.47 -1.87 -3.25
C LYS A 8 -16.57 -0.37 -2.96
N GLY A 9 -15.45 0.36 -3.03
CA GLY A 9 -15.36 1.82 -2.86
C GLY A 9 -15.13 2.30 -1.42
N GLN A 10 -14.64 1.44 -0.51
CA GLN A 10 -14.35 1.88 0.87
C GLN A 10 -13.20 2.89 0.92
N SER A 11 -12.14 2.63 0.17
CA SER A 11 -11.00 3.54 -0.04
C SER A 11 -11.49 4.86 -0.63
N THR A 12 -12.35 4.82 -1.66
CA THR A 12 -12.90 6.02 -2.28
C THR A 12 -13.65 6.89 -1.26
N TRP A 13 -14.51 6.27 -0.44
CA TRP A 13 -15.22 6.96 0.64
C TRP A 13 -14.24 7.59 1.63
N LEU A 14 -13.24 6.84 2.08
CA LEU A 14 -12.24 7.31 3.03
C LEU A 14 -11.44 8.49 2.47
N LEU A 15 -11.01 8.41 1.21
CA LEU A 15 -10.26 9.47 0.53
C LEU A 15 -11.10 10.74 0.40
N ARG A 16 -12.40 10.62 0.07
CA ARG A 16 -13.31 11.76 0.04
C ARG A 16 -13.46 12.39 1.42
N GLN A 17 -13.67 11.57 2.46
CA GLN A 17 -13.77 12.11 3.82
C GLN A 17 -12.48 12.83 4.21
N ALA A 18 -11.32 12.19 3.96
CA ALA A 18 -10.00 12.68 4.33
C ALA A 18 -9.59 13.96 3.61
N SER A 19 -10.04 14.15 2.38
CA SER A 19 -9.71 15.31 1.58
C SER A 19 -10.90 15.75 0.71
N PRO A 20 -11.92 16.41 1.30
CA PRO A 20 -13.18 16.71 0.61
C PRO A 20 -13.03 17.53 -0.67
N GLY A 21 -12.02 18.42 -0.73
CA GLY A 21 -11.77 19.28 -1.89
C GLY A 21 -10.76 18.72 -2.90
N ALA A 22 -10.25 17.49 -2.72
CA ALA A 22 -9.34 16.90 -3.69
C ALA A 22 -10.10 16.42 -4.92
N LYS A 23 -9.55 16.68 -6.11
CA LYS A 23 -9.95 15.94 -7.31
C LYS A 23 -9.45 14.49 -7.18
N ILE A 24 -10.34 13.52 -7.35
CA ILE A 24 -10.06 12.10 -7.24
C ILE A 24 -10.29 11.46 -8.62
N PHE A 25 -9.32 10.66 -9.06
CA PHE A 25 -9.41 9.82 -10.24
C PHE A 25 -9.30 8.37 -9.78
N SER A 26 -10.32 7.57 -10.03
CA SER A 26 -10.41 6.20 -9.52
C SER A 26 -10.47 5.20 -10.67
N PHE A 27 -9.63 4.17 -10.61
CA PHE A 27 -9.42 3.20 -11.69
C PHE A 27 -9.72 1.78 -11.19
N ASP A 28 -10.61 1.06 -11.88
CA ASP A 28 -10.90 -0.35 -11.58
C ASP A 28 -11.40 -1.11 -12.82
N PRO A 29 -10.84 -2.26 -13.18
CA PRO A 29 -11.27 -3.00 -14.37
C PRO A 29 -12.70 -3.56 -14.28
N LYS A 30 -13.40 -3.47 -13.13
CA LYS A 30 -14.74 -4.03 -12.94
C LYS A 30 -15.69 -3.02 -12.29
N ALA A 31 -16.53 -2.35 -13.08
CA ALA A 31 -17.57 -1.47 -12.52
C ALA A 31 -18.64 -2.22 -11.70
N THR A 32 -18.88 -3.51 -12.00
CA THR A 32 -19.98 -4.31 -11.42
C THR A 32 -19.86 -4.58 -9.92
N ILE A 33 -18.65 -4.45 -9.36
CA ILE A 33 -18.38 -4.73 -7.94
C ILE A 33 -18.45 -3.47 -7.07
N ILE A 34 -18.51 -2.30 -7.68
CA ILE A 34 -18.48 -1.00 -6.99
C ILE A 34 -19.83 -0.72 -6.35
N GLN A 35 -19.84 -0.59 -5.02
CA GLN A 35 -21.06 -0.33 -4.24
C GLN A 35 -21.17 1.15 -3.86
N TYR A 36 -20.07 1.73 -3.41
CA TYR A 36 -19.99 3.16 -3.11
C TYR A 36 -19.50 3.94 -4.33
N TRP A 37 -20.26 4.96 -4.70
CA TRP A 37 -19.92 5.90 -5.76
C TRP A 37 -20.02 7.32 -5.21
N ASP A 38 -19.11 8.18 -5.64
CA ASP A 38 -19.08 9.60 -5.32
C ASP A 38 -19.21 10.41 -6.63
N PRO A 39 -20.21 11.29 -6.78
CA PRO A 39 -20.50 11.95 -8.06
C PRO A 39 -19.41 12.94 -8.51
N GLU A 40 -18.52 13.35 -7.60
CA GLU A 40 -17.40 14.24 -7.91
C GLU A 40 -16.11 13.49 -8.27
N VAL A 41 -16.09 12.16 -8.13
CA VAL A 41 -14.98 11.32 -8.57
C VAL A 41 -15.06 11.09 -10.08
N GLU A 42 -13.91 11.15 -10.73
CA GLU A 42 -13.77 10.77 -12.14
C GLU A 42 -13.35 9.30 -12.21
N TYR A 43 -14.26 8.45 -12.66
CA TYR A 43 -14.07 7.01 -12.69
C TYR A 43 -13.60 6.52 -14.06
N TYR A 44 -12.60 5.65 -14.06
CA TYR A 44 -12.13 4.91 -15.21
C TYR A 44 -12.35 3.43 -14.93
N VAL A 45 -13.48 2.90 -15.38
CA VAL A 45 -13.90 1.55 -14.99
C VAL A 45 -14.27 0.67 -16.16
N GLY A 46 -14.10 -0.64 -15.97
CA GLY A 46 -14.47 -1.62 -16.99
C GLY A 46 -15.99 -1.75 -17.07
N ASP A 47 -16.50 -1.78 -18.30
CA ASP A 47 -17.92 -1.77 -18.61
C ASP A 47 -18.69 -0.59 -17.99
N ALA A 48 -18.55 0.59 -18.62
CA ALA A 48 -19.19 1.82 -18.19
C ALA A 48 -20.74 1.76 -18.20
N SER A 49 -21.37 0.71 -18.74
CA SER A 49 -22.82 0.54 -18.70
C SER A 49 -23.38 0.34 -17.29
N PHE A 50 -22.53 -0.08 -16.35
CA PHE A 50 -22.88 -0.22 -14.93
C PHE A 50 -22.80 1.09 -14.14
N SER A 51 -22.41 2.20 -14.79
CA SER A 51 -22.43 3.52 -14.17
C SER A 51 -23.85 3.99 -13.86
N LYS A 52 -24.00 4.73 -12.76
CA LYS A 52 -25.27 5.37 -12.41
C LYS A 52 -25.42 6.69 -13.18
N PRO A 53 -26.66 7.12 -13.53
CA PRO A 53 -26.89 8.44 -14.08
C PRO A 53 -26.33 9.54 -13.16
N GLY A 54 -25.64 10.52 -13.75
CA GLY A 54 -25.05 11.65 -13.02
C GLY A 54 -23.62 11.43 -12.51
N TYR A 55 -22.98 10.30 -12.84
CA TYR A 55 -21.58 10.03 -12.49
C TYR A 55 -20.65 10.23 -13.69
N ASN A 56 -19.44 10.73 -13.44
CA ASN A 56 -18.42 10.90 -14.46
C ASN A 56 -17.66 9.60 -14.67
N VAL A 57 -18.15 8.76 -15.58
CA VAL A 57 -17.56 7.46 -15.89
C VAL A 57 -16.97 7.41 -17.28
N LYS A 58 -15.75 6.90 -17.37
CA LYS A 58 -14.95 6.70 -18.58
C LYS A 58 -14.55 5.22 -18.69
N PRO A 59 -14.26 4.73 -19.90
CA PRO A 59 -13.70 3.40 -20.09
C PRO A 59 -12.42 3.22 -19.26
N PHE A 60 -12.24 2.03 -18.71
CA PHE A 60 -11.00 1.66 -18.02
C PHE A 60 -9.77 1.86 -18.91
N ILE A 61 -8.71 2.30 -18.26
CA ILE A 61 -7.36 2.40 -18.80
C ILE A 61 -6.41 2.10 -17.63
N ASP A 62 -5.38 1.29 -17.86
CA ASP A 62 -4.42 0.98 -16.80
C ASP A 62 -3.61 2.24 -16.41
N PHE A 63 -3.18 2.32 -15.15
CA PHE A 63 -2.31 3.40 -14.66
C PHE A 63 -1.10 3.67 -15.57
N ALA A 64 -0.51 2.63 -16.15
CA ALA A 64 0.65 2.73 -17.02
C ALA A 64 0.35 3.34 -18.40
N GLU A 65 -0.92 3.37 -18.82
CA GLU A 65 -1.36 3.80 -20.15
C GLU A 65 -1.95 5.22 -20.15
N VAL A 66 -2.26 5.78 -18.98
CA VAL A 66 -2.82 7.12 -18.85
C VAL A 66 -1.81 8.17 -19.30
N ASN A 67 -2.27 9.13 -20.12
CA ASN A 67 -1.50 10.36 -20.37
C ASN A 67 -1.59 11.30 -19.16
N TRP A 68 -0.70 11.08 -18.20
CA TRP A 68 -0.67 11.83 -16.95
C TRP A 68 -0.30 13.30 -17.11
N ASP A 69 0.38 13.71 -18.18
CA ASP A 69 0.70 15.12 -18.44
C ASP A 69 -0.53 15.93 -18.82
N VAL A 70 -1.53 15.28 -19.43
CA VAL A 70 -2.83 15.89 -19.70
C VAL A 70 -3.72 15.82 -18.47
N LEU A 71 -3.80 14.66 -17.81
CA LEU A 71 -4.76 14.46 -16.72
C LEU A 71 -4.36 15.17 -15.43
N ILE A 72 -3.07 15.12 -15.08
CA ILE A 72 -2.51 15.74 -13.87
C ILE A 72 -1.18 16.42 -14.23
N PRO A 73 -1.22 17.64 -14.80
CA PRO A 73 -0.01 18.36 -15.18
C PRO A 73 0.94 18.61 -13.98
N ASN A 74 0.39 18.90 -12.79
CA ASN A 74 1.17 19.14 -11.57
C ASN A 74 1.13 17.94 -10.63
N LYS A 75 2.08 17.01 -10.82
CA LYS A 75 2.15 15.71 -10.11
C LYS A 75 2.80 15.79 -8.74
N GLY A 76 3.55 16.85 -8.45
CA GLY A 76 4.31 16.98 -7.19
C GLY A 76 3.45 17.06 -5.93
N ARG A 77 2.13 17.25 -6.07
CA ARG A 77 1.14 17.27 -4.97
C ARG A 77 0.14 16.11 -5.04
N ALA A 78 0.27 15.21 -6.01
CA ALA A 78 -0.63 14.08 -6.15
C ALA A 78 -0.19 12.94 -5.23
N LEU A 79 -1.16 12.38 -4.49
CA LEU A 79 -1.07 11.10 -3.82
C LEU A 79 -1.66 10.03 -4.74
N ILE A 80 -0.94 8.91 -4.87
CA ILE A 80 -1.46 7.69 -5.48
C ILE A 80 -1.75 6.65 -4.40
N LEU A 81 -2.89 5.99 -4.46
CA LEU A 81 -3.18 4.78 -3.71
C LEU A 81 -3.16 3.59 -4.69
N PHE A 82 -2.34 2.59 -4.41
CA PHE A 82 -2.27 1.33 -5.14
C PHE A 82 -2.85 0.21 -4.28
N ASP A 83 -3.99 -0.31 -4.70
CA ASP A 83 -4.72 -1.48 -4.17
C ASP A 83 -5.18 -2.36 -5.36
N ASP A 84 -4.36 -2.40 -6.41
CA ASP A 84 -4.67 -3.04 -7.69
C ASP A 84 -4.05 -4.44 -7.84
N HIS A 85 -3.47 -4.95 -6.75
CA HIS A 85 -2.77 -6.24 -6.67
C HIS A 85 -1.73 -6.45 -7.78
N GLN A 86 -1.14 -5.35 -8.25
CA GLN A 86 0.03 -5.40 -9.12
C GLN A 86 1.30 -5.44 -8.29
N ASN A 87 2.37 -5.91 -8.92
CA ASN A 87 3.73 -5.82 -8.39
C ASN A 87 4.05 -4.36 -7.98
N HIS A 88 4.35 -4.15 -6.68
CA HIS A 88 4.62 -2.82 -6.15
C HIS A 88 5.89 -2.20 -6.73
N PHE A 89 6.92 -3.00 -7.02
CA PHE A 89 8.13 -2.49 -7.66
C PHE A 89 7.84 -1.90 -9.04
N LYS A 90 7.04 -2.62 -9.83
CA LYS A 90 6.59 -2.19 -11.16
C LYS A 90 5.81 -0.88 -11.07
N ARG A 91 4.84 -0.78 -10.14
CA ARG A 91 4.08 0.45 -9.89
C ARG A 91 4.95 1.60 -9.40
N LEU A 92 5.95 1.33 -8.56
CA LEU A 92 6.93 2.31 -8.08
C LEU A 92 7.77 2.88 -9.24
N GLN A 93 8.22 2.01 -10.16
CA GLN A 93 8.96 2.44 -11.35
C GLN A 93 8.07 3.29 -12.28
N GLN A 94 6.83 2.86 -12.52
CA GLN A 94 5.88 3.59 -13.36
C GLN A 94 5.56 4.98 -12.80
N MET A 95 5.19 5.07 -11.52
CA MET A 95 4.88 6.37 -10.90
C MET A 95 6.09 7.31 -10.96
N ARG A 96 7.30 6.78 -10.77
CA ARG A 96 8.55 7.54 -10.87
C ARG A 96 8.76 8.05 -12.29
N SER A 97 8.59 7.20 -13.31
CA SER A 97 8.76 7.61 -14.71
C SER A 97 7.76 8.68 -15.14
N PHE A 98 6.56 8.69 -14.54
CA PHE A 98 5.57 9.72 -14.79
C PHE A 98 5.80 11.00 -13.98
N GLY A 99 6.73 11.02 -13.02
CA GLY A 99 7.04 12.19 -12.20
C GLY A 99 6.16 12.37 -10.96
N PHE A 100 5.43 11.32 -10.54
CA PHE A 100 4.79 11.30 -9.23
C PHE A 100 5.82 11.03 -8.13
N LYS A 101 5.56 11.56 -6.93
CA LYS A 101 6.50 11.46 -5.81
C LYS A 101 5.97 10.70 -4.61
N VAL A 102 4.65 10.61 -4.45
CA VAL A 102 4.04 10.10 -3.23
C VAL A 102 3.02 9.03 -3.57
N ALA A 103 3.17 7.87 -2.94
CA ALA A 103 2.23 6.77 -3.05
C ALA A 103 1.97 6.10 -1.70
N MET A 104 0.81 5.49 -1.58
CA MET A 104 0.48 4.48 -0.61
C MET A 104 0.20 3.18 -1.35
N PHE A 105 0.68 2.08 -0.80
CA PHE A 105 0.41 0.73 -1.29
C PHE A 105 -0.37 -0.01 -0.21
N ASP A 106 -1.51 -0.56 -0.58
CA ASP A 106 -2.14 -1.60 0.24
C ASP A 106 -1.39 -2.92 0.05
N ASP A 107 -1.72 -3.96 0.82
CA ASP A 107 -1.17 -5.30 0.59
C ASP A 107 0.37 -5.37 0.64
N ASN A 108 0.97 -4.70 1.63
CA ASN A 108 2.41 -4.79 1.87
C ASN A 108 2.81 -6.09 2.60
N TRP A 109 2.62 -7.21 1.92
CA TRP A 109 2.76 -8.55 2.48
C TRP A 109 4.16 -8.87 3.01
N PRO A 110 4.29 -9.62 4.13
CA PRO A 110 5.56 -10.21 4.53
C PRO A 110 6.02 -11.28 3.52
N GLU A 111 7.18 -11.86 3.79
CA GLU A 111 7.75 -12.84 2.90
C GLU A 111 6.85 -14.08 2.73
N LEU A 112 6.89 -14.69 1.53
CA LEU A 112 6.15 -15.91 1.17
C LEU A 112 4.62 -15.80 1.23
N GLN A 113 4.08 -14.59 1.36
CA GLN A 113 2.64 -14.32 1.46
C GLN A 113 2.21 -13.32 0.39
N GLY A 114 0.90 -13.19 0.23
CA GLY A 114 0.29 -12.22 -0.68
C GLY A 114 0.24 -12.66 -2.13
N ASP A 115 -0.43 -11.85 -2.93
CA ASP A 115 -0.69 -12.09 -4.35
C ASP A 115 0.02 -11.11 -5.29
N ASN A 116 0.94 -10.33 -4.72
CA ASN A 116 1.79 -9.39 -5.44
C ASN A 116 3.19 -9.27 -4.80
N TYR A 117 4.16 -8.84 -5.59
CA TYR A 117 5.52 -8.57 -5.12
C TYR A 117 5.58 -7.23 -4.37
N SER A 118 5.51 -7.31 -3.04
CA SER A 118 5.32 -6.16 -2.16
C SER A 118 6.62 -5.39 -1.87
N LEU A 119 6.52 -4.16 -1.33
CA LEU A 119 7.71 -3.39 -0.95
C LEU A 119 8.42 -3.99 0.27
N LYS A 120 7.67 -4.60 1.18
CA LYS A 120 8.23 -5.34 2.32
C LYS A 120 9.06 -6.53 1.87
N GLN A 121 8.59 -7.27 0.86
CA GLN A 121 9.35 -8.36 0.25
C GLN A 121 10.62 -7.88 -0.45
N ILE A 122 10.59 -6.71 -1.10
CA ILE A 122 11.78 -6.10 -1.72
C ILE A 122 12.79 -5.66 -0.66
N CYS A 123 12.31 -5.17 0.48
CA CYS A 123 13.17 -4.75 1.60
C CYS A 123 13.91 -5.92 2.25
N ASP A 124 13.33 -7.12 2.27
CA ASP A 124 14.01 -8.34 2.70
C ASP A 124 15.10 -8.73 1.69
N GLU A 125 16.36 -8.82 2.16
CA GLU A 125 17.51 -9.15 1.31
C GLU A 125 17.51 -10.61 0.81
N THR A 126 16.71 -11.48 1.43
CA THR A 126 16.66 -12.92 1.12
C THR A 126 15.49 -13.34 0.24
N GLY A 127 14.53 -12.44 0.00
CA GLY A 127 13.33 -12.73 -0.80
C GLY A 127 12.45 -13.84 -0.21
N GLY A 128 12.54 -14.05 1.11
CA GLY A 128 11.65 -14.94 1.86
C GLY A 128 12.01 -16.41 2.03
N LYS A 129 13.04 -16.95 1.35
CA LYS A 129 13.31 -18.41 1.36
C LYS A 129 14.58 -18.82 2.10
N ALA A 130 14.79 -18.32 3.32
CA ALA A 130 15.86 -18.85 4.18
C ALA A 130 15.39 -19.89 5.21
N LEU A 131 14.09 -20.15 5.41
CA LEU A 131 13.63 -20.82 6.65
C LEU A 131 13.09 -22.26 6.55
N HIS A 132 12.87 -22.87 5.38
CA HIS A 132 12.19 -24.20 5.39
C HIS A 132 12.76 -25.37 4.57
N GLU A 133 13.77 -25.21 3.72
CA GLU A 133 14.38 -26.36 3.03
C GLU A 133 15.85 -26.09 2.68
N PRO A 134 16.83 -26.70 3.38
CA PRO A 134 18.25 -26.61 3.03
C PRO A 134 18.56 -27.17 1.63
N SER A 135 17.65 -28.00 1.09
CA SER A 135 17.76 -28.56 -0.26
C SER A 135 17.33 -27.57 -1.35
N PHE A 136 16.63 -26.49 -0.98
CA PHE A 136 16.27 -25.35 -1.82
C PHE A 136 17.06 -24.11 -1.39
N ALA A 137 18.40 -24.19 -1.43
CA ALA A 137 19.25 -23.03 -1.70
C ALA A 137 18.99 -22.47 -3.13
N ASP A 138 17.72 -22.43 -3.52
CA ASP A 138 17.26 -22.11 -4.85
C ASP A 138 17.39 -20.60 -4.98
N THR A 139 18.21 -20.23 -5.95
CA THR A 139 18.76 -18.91 -6.21
C THR A 139 17.71 -17.90 -6.66
N ARG A 140 16.43 -18.13 -6.35
CA ARG A 140 15.28 -17.50 -7.00
C ARG A 140 14.18 -17.07 -6.04
N VAL A 141 13.62 -15.89 -6.31
CA VAL A 141 12.53 -15.23 -5.59
C VAL A 141 11.29 -15.24 -6.49
N LEU A 142 10.12 -15.56 -5.92
CA LEU A 142 8.85 -15.46 -6.64
C LEU A 142 8.38 -14.00 -6.63
N VAL A 143 8.19 -13.44 -7.81
CA VAL A 143 7.63 -12.11 -8.03
C VAL A 143 6.19 -12.31 -8.51
N CYS A 144 5.25 -12.06 -7.61
CA CYS A 144 3.83 -12.14 -7.95
C CYS A 144 3.36 -10.86 -8.64
N ASP A 145 2.49 -10.99 -9.65
CA ASP A 145 1.87 -9.85 -10.33
C ASP A 145 0.44 -10.20 -10.77
N ASN A 146 -0.45 -9.21 -10.71
CA ASN A 146 -1.82 -9.29 -11.21
C ASN A 146 -2.60 -10.47 -10.61
N PHE A 147 -2.74 -10.54 -9.28
CA PHE A 147 -3.44 -11.65 -8.59
C PHE A 147 -2.91 -13.04 -8.96
N HIS A 148 -1.59 -13.22 -8.92
CA HIS A 148 -0.91 -14.43 -9.38
C HIS A 148 -1.05 -14.79 -10.87
N MET A 149 -1.67 -13.94 -11.69
CA MET A 149 -1.90 -14.24 -13.11
C MET A 149 -0.65 -14.05 -13.97
N SER A 150 0.42 -13.48 -13.43
CA SER A 150 1.66 -13.18 -14.18
C SER A 150 2.93 -13.39 -13.34
N ASP A 151 2.93 -14.44 -12.53
CA ASP A 151 4.03 -14.78 -11.64
C ASP A 151 5.30 -15.19 -12.39
N GLN A 152 6.44 -14.78 -11.86
CA GLN A 152 7.74 -15.14 -12.40
C GLN A 152 8.75 -15.39 -11.29
N PHE A 153 9.72 -16.27 -11.54
CA PHE A 153 10.88 -16.42 -10.68
C PHE A 153 12.01 -15.52 -11.19
N ILE A 154 12.51 -14.64 -10.33
CA ILE A 154 13.74 -13.88 -10.57
C ILE A 154 14.88 -14.48 -9.76
N THR A 155 16.13 -14.24 -10.14
CA THR A 155 17.30 -14.62 -9.34
C THR A 155 17.47 -13.72 -8.12
N ASN A 156 18.23 -14.19 -7.11
CA ASN A 156 18.62 -13.38 -5.95
C ASN A 156 19.44 -12.13 -6.35
N ALA A 157 20.19 -12.22 -7.46
CA ALA A 157 20.91 -11.07 -7.99
C ALA A 157 19.95 -10.00 -8.53
N GLU A 158 18.91 -10.41 -9.27
CA GLU A 158 17.84 -9.52 -9.74
C GLU A 158 17.02 -8.95 -8.58
N HIS A 159 16.72 -9.76 -7.56
CA HIS A 159 16.06 -9.29 -6.33
C HIS A 159 16.84 -8.17 -5.64
N ARG A 160 18.14 -8.39 -5.44
CA ARG A 160 19.05 -7.39 -4.85
C ARG A 160 19.16 -6.15 -5.73
N ALA A 161 19.15 -6.30 -7.05
CA ALA A 161 19.13 -5.17 -7.98
C ALA A 161 17.84 -4.35 -7.85
N ASN A 162 16.68 -5.01 -7.72
CA ASN A 162 15.39 -4.36 -7.49
C ASN A 162 15.42 -3.57 -6.17
N ARG A 163 15.90 -4.19 -5.09
CA ARG A 163 16.07 -3.54 -3.79
C ARG A 163 17.00 -2.34 -3.87
N ALA A 164 18.16 -2.47 -4.51
CA ALA A 164 19.10 -1.37 -4.67
C ALA A 164 18.47 -0.19 -5.44
N LEU A 165 17.71 -0.48 -6.50
CA LEU A 165 17.00 0.55 -7.26
C LEU A 165 15.94 1.24 -6.40
N MET A 166 15.14 0.48 -5.65
CA MET A 166 14.14 1.03 -4.72
C MET A 166 14.82 1.95 -3.70
N LEU A 167 15.83 1.47 -2.98
CA LEU A 167 16.51 2.25 -1.94
C LEU A 167 17.19 3.51 -2.49
N SER A 168 17.66 3.48 -3.75
CA SER A 168 18.23 4.67 -4.40
C SER A 168 17.18 5.73 -4.76
N ALA A 169 15.92 5.34 -4.95
CA ALA A 169 14.84 6.21 -5.41
C ALA A 169 13.93 6.68 -4.26
N VAL A 170 13.81 5.88 -3.20
CA VAL A 170 12.94 6.15 -2.05
C VAL A 170 13.64 7.06 -1.05
N LYS A 171 12.98 8.17 -0.72
CA LYS A 171 13.36 9.11 0.32
C LYS A 171 12.75 8.75 1.67
N THR A 172 11.47 8.40 1.66
CA THR A 172 10.71 8.05 2.87
C THR A 172 9.97 6.74 2.62
N TYR A 173 10.10 5.79 3.55
CA TYR A 173 9.31 4.56 3.60
C TYR A 173 8.72 4.42 5.00
N PHE A 174 7.41 4.18 5.09
CA PHE A 174 6.71 4.03 6.35
C PHE A 174 5.66 2.92 6.25
N GLU A 175 5.66 1.97 7.17
CA GLU A 175 4.61 0.96 7.26
C GLU A 175 3.58 1.38 8.32
N GLY A 176 2.30 1.34 7.97
CA GLY A 176 1.24 1.50 8.93
C GLY A 176 1.30 0.39 9.98
N PRO A 177 0.91 0.65 11.24
CA PRO A 177 0.76 -0.43 12.20
C PRO A 177 -0.29 -1.42 11.68
N PRO A 178 -0.16 -2.73 11.98
CA PRO A 178 -1.18 -3.70 11.62
C PRO A 178 -2.53 -3.24 12.16
N PRO A 179 -3.62 -3.39 11.37
CA PRO A 179 -4.95 -3.10 11.88
C PRO A 179 -5.15 -3.91 13.15
N LEU A 180 -5.43 -3.23 14.26
CA LEU A 180 -5.75 -3.86 15.53
C LEU A 180 -7.06 -4.64 15.32
N PHE A 181 -6.96 -5.93 15.01
CA PHE A 181 -8.13 -6.77 14.83
C PHE A 181 -8.91 -6.81 16.14
N HIS A 182 -10.19 -6.44 16.08
CA HIS A 182 -11.10 -6.66 17.20
C HIS A 182 -11.20 -8.18 17.47
N PRO A 183 -11.23 -8.66 18.73
CA PRO A 183 -11.09 -10.08 19.08
C PRO A 183 -12.02 -11.05 18.35
N LYS A 184 -13.19 -10.56 17.89
CA LYS A 184 -14.18 -11.34 17.12
C LYS A 184 -13.80 -11.60 15.65
N HIS A 185 -12.82 -10.88 15.08
CA HIS A 185 -12.34 -11.09 13.70
C HIS A 185 -11.19 -12.08 13.61
N LEU A 186 -10.68 -12.54 14.76
CA LEU A 186 -9.71 -13.63 14.80
C LEU A 186 -10.35 -14.90 14.20
N GLU A 187 -11.63 -15.19 14.40
CA GLU A 187 -12.21 -16.49 14.01
C GLU A 187 -12.35 -16.77 12.50
N PHE A 188 -12.08 -15.81 11.61
CA PHE A 188 -12.29 -15.98 10.17
C PHE A 188 -11.10 -15.51 9.32
N THR A 189 -9.96 -16.20 9.40
CA THR A 189 -9.07 -16.26 8.25
C THR A 189 -9.64 -17.29 7.26
N LYS A 190 -9.88 -16.88 6.01
CA LYS A 190 -10.37 -17.75 4.93
C LYS A 190 -9.45 -18.94 4.62
N PHE A 191 -8.23 -18.92 5.14
CA PHE A 191 -7.31 -20.03 5.20
C PHE A 191 -7.40 -20.61 6.61
N GLY A 192 -7.84 -21.87 6.75
CA GLY A 192 -8.28 -22.53 8.00
C GLY A 192 -7.26 -22.69 9.13
N HIS A 193 -6.41 -21.70 9.39
CA HIS A 193 -5.61 -21.61 10.60
C HIS A 193 -6.45 -21.02 11.73
N LYS A 194 -6.59 -21.78 12.82
CA LYS A 194 -7.15 -21.24 14.07
C LYS A 194 -6.20 -20.15 14.59
N PRO A 195 -6.69 -18.96 14.96
CA PRO A 195 -5.88 -18.00 15.68
C PRO A 195 -5.49 -18.58 17.03
N ARG A 196 -4.25 -18.34 17.45
CA ARG A 196 -3.84 -18.61 18.83
C ARG A 196 -4.67 -17.76 19.79
N LYS A 197 -5.03 -18.37 20.92
CA LYS A 197 -5.98 -17.86 21.93
C LYS A 197 -5.40 -16.82 22.88
N ASP A 198 -4.18 -16.35 22.67
CA ASP A 198 -3.53 -15.47 23.64
C ASP A 198 -3.71 -14.00 23.21
N PRO A 199 -4.43 -13.18 24.01
CA PRO A 199 -4.59 -11.76 23.71
C PRO A 199 -3.23 -11.07 23.85
N THR A 200 -2.74 -10.49 22.76
CA THR A 200 -1.54 -9.65 22.78
C THR A 200 -1.82 -8.44 23.68
N PRO A 201 -0.99 -8.13 24.69
CA PRO A 201 -1.17 -6.95 25.52
C PRO A 201 -0.97 -5.68 24.68
N PHE A 202 -1.82 -4.68 24.93
CA PHE A 202 -1.77 -3.35 24.31
C PHE A 202 -0.35 -2.74 24.37
N PRO A 203 0.24 -2.30 23.26
CA PRO A 203 1.37 -1.39 23.35
C PRO A 203 0.87 -0.02 23.84
N LEU A 204 1.27 0.34 25.06
CA LEU A 204 1.22 1.71 25.55
C LEU A 204 2.07 2.60 24.65
N VAL A 205 1.43 3.62 24.06
CA VAL A 205 2.00 4.91 23.61
C VAL A 205 3.27 4.81 22.77
N LEU A 206 3.12 4.84 21.44
CA LEU A 206 4.23 5.11 20.51
C LEU A 206 4.63 6.61 20.59
N PRO A 207 5.92 6.95 20.63
CA PRO A 207 6.36 8.34 20.51
C PRO A 207 6.04 8.91 19.13
N LYS A 208 5.65 10.19 19.10
CA LYS A 208 5.23 10.92 17.89
C LYS A 208 6.34 10.89 16.82
N PRO A 209 6.08 10.43 15.58
CA PRO A 209 6.88 10.88 14.45
C PRO A 209 6.74 12.42 14.38
N SER A 210 7.84 13.12 14.13
CA SER A 210 7.88 14.58 14.06
C SER A 210 6.85 15.14 13.06
N ASN A 211 5.68 15.48 13.61
CA ASN A 211 4.73 16.53 13.27
C ASN A 211 4.31 16.80 11.81
N ARG A 212 4.55 15.92 10.83
CA ARG A 212 3.97 16.07 9.47
C ARG A 212 3.07 14.93 8.99
N LEU A 213 3.36 13.66 9.28
CA LEU A 213 2.63 12.58 8.59
C LEU A 213 1.27 12.26 9.22
N LEU A 214 1.21 12.01 10.54
CA LEU A 214 -0.07 11.82 11.25
C LEU A 214 -0.77 13.14 11.59
N ARG A 215 -0.03 14.26 11.69
CA ARG A 215 -0.61 15.61 11.74
C ARG A 215 -1.30 15.97 10.41
N TYR A 216 -0.79 15.55 9.26
CA TYR A 216 -1.48 15.76 7.99
C TYR A 216 -2.79 14.96 7.89
N PHE A 217 -2.79 13.71 8.35
CA PHE A 217 -4.00 12.87 8.42
C PHE A 217 -4.99 13.29 9.53
N ALA A 218 -4.52 13.80 10.68
CA ALA A 218 -5.38 14.17 11.82
C ALA A 218 -5.75 15.67 11.90
N GLU A 219 -4.90 16.60 11.46
CA GLU A 219 -5.12 18.06 11.58
C GLU A 219 -5.79 18.71 10.37
N ASN A 220 -5.93 18.00 9.23
CA ASN A 220 -6.67 18.50 8.07
C ASN A 220 -8.07 17.90 7.92
N LEU A 221 -8.49 17.06 8.87
CA LEU A 221 -9.82 16.44 8.90
C LEU A 221 -10.80 17.09 9.91
N ILE A 222 -10.34 17.93 10.86
CA ILE A 222 -11.16 18.73 11.81
C ILE A 222 -10.35 20.02 12.20
N PRO A 223 -10.94 21.26 12.33
CA PRO A 223 -10.18 22.53 12.21
C PRO A 223 -9.39 23.06 13.44
N LYS A 224 -8.09 23.45 13.21
CA LYS A 224 -7.11 24.46 13.77
C LYS A 224 -7.21 25.07 15.21
N PRO A 225 -6.17 25.77 15.76
CA PRO A 225 -4.68 25.63 15.73
C PRO A 225 -3.95 25.88 17.11
N ILE A 226 -2.73 25.33 17.38
CA ILE A 226 -1.71 25.95 18.31
C ILE A 226 -0.25 25.64 17.89
N VAL A 227 0.60 26.68 17.98
CA VAL A 227 2.04 26.83 17.67
C VAL A 227 2.96 26.22 18.75
N THR A 228 4.11 25.62 18.38
CA THR A 228 5.50 25.98 18.81
C THR A 228 6.58 25.06 18.20
N THR A 229 7.80 25.60 18.21
CA THR A 229 9.11 25.37 17.52
C THR A 229 9.84 24.01 17.67
N PRO A 230 10.93 23.78 16.90
CA PRO A 230 11.47 22.45 16.57
C PRO A 230 12.77 22.09 17.31
N GLN A 231 13.01 20.80 17.57
CA GLN A 231 14.36 20.25 17.76
C GLN A 231 14.44 18.73 17.54
N GLU A 232 15.47 18.38 16.74
CA GLU A 232 16.24 17.14 16.64
C GLU A 232 15.55 15.83 16.21
N PHE A 233 16.07 15.28 15.10
CA PHE A 233 15.69 14.00 14.52
C PHE A 233 16.73 12.95 14.91
N ASP A 234 16.29 11.94 15.67
CA ASP A 234 17.01 10.68 15.85
C ASP A 234 16.26 9.56 15.13
N TYR A 235 17.02 8.76 14.40
CA TYR A 235 16.55 7.58 13.69
C TYR A 235 16.33 6.45 14.72
N VAL A 236 15.07 6.10 15.02
CA VAL A 236 14.74 4.91 15.82
C VAL A 236 14.13 3.87 14.89
N GLY A 237 14.98 3.03 14.30
CA GLY A 237 14.53 1.72 13.85
C GLY A 237 14.00 0.96 15.05
N LEU A 238 12.85 0.27 14.89
CA LEU A 238 12.37 -0.68 15.87
C LEU A 238 13.38 -1.83 15.98
N GLY A 239 14.39 -1.62 16.82
CA GLY A 239 15.29 -2.66 17.28
C GLY A 239 14.49 -3.70 18.04
N ALA A 240 14.76 -4.96 17.69
CA ALA A 240 14.47 -6.18 18.44
C ALA A 240 13.34 -6.08 19.46
N GLY A 241 12.15 -6.55 19.07
CA GLY A 241 11.14 -6.96 20.05
C GLY A 241 11.73 -7.99 21.03
N PRO A 242 11.13 -8.14 22.23
CA PRO A 242 11.61 -9.06 23.23
C PRO A 242 11.73 -10.47 22.64
N ALA A 243 12.83 -11.16 22.97
CA ALA A 243 13.14 -12.50 22.49
C ALA A 243 11.91 -13.42 22.63
N GLY A 244 11.32 -13.80 21.48
CA GLY A 244 10.26 -14.81 21.44
C GLY A 244 9.05 -14.53 20.56
N LEU A 245 8.91 -13.34 19.95
CA LEU A 245 7.83 -13.08 18.99
C LEU A 245 8.36 -13.23 17.56
N THR A 246 7.81 -14.18 16.81
CA THR A 246 8.10 -14.37 15.39
C THR A 246 7.04 -13.65 14.55
N GLN A 247 7.44 -13.22 13.35
CA GLN A 247 6.62 -12.50 12.39
C GLN A 247 5.36 -13.27 11.93
N GLU A 248 5.24 -14.55 12.28
CA GLU A 248 4.06 -15.40 12.10
C GLU A 248 2.86 -15.01 12.99
N ASP A 249 3.06 -14.20 14.03
CA ASP A 249 2.02 -13.87 15.01
C ASP A 249 1.00 -12.81 14.52
N PHE A 250 1.23 -12.18 13.37
CA PHE A 250 0.32 -11.21 12.76
C PHE A 250 -0.42 -11.86 11.58
N GLY A 251 -1.67 -12.26 11.81
CA GLY A 251 -2.52 -12.89 10.80
C GLY A 251 -2.59 -12.10 9.49
N GLY A 252 -1.88 -12.58 8.48
CA GLY A 252 -2.30 -12.73 7.09
C GLY A 252 -2.92 -11.54 6.36
N HIS A 253 -2.63 -10.29 6.71
CA HIS A 253 -2.94 -9.12 5.88
C HIS A 253 -1.75 -8.17 5.85
N GLY A 254 -1.28 -7.80 4.65
CA GLY A 254 -0.23 -6.81 4.47
C GLY A 254 -0.68 -5.45 5.00
N CYS A 255 0.11 -4.83 5.88
CA CYS A 255 -0.21 -3.50 6.40
C CYS A 255 0.06 -2.47 5.31
N PRO A 256 -0.80 -1.46 5.05
CA PRO A 256 -0.49 -0.49 4.01
C PRO A 256 0.82 0.24 4.31
N CYS A 257 1.59 0.57 3.27
CA CYS A 257 2.82 1.34 3.39
C CYS A 257 2.76 2.63 2.58
N TYR A 258 3.47 3.63 3.06
CA TYR A 258 3.63 4.94 2.46
C TYR A 258 5.06 5.07 1.90
N VAL A 259 5.16 5.67 0.72
CA VAL A 259 6.43 5.92 0.03
C VAL A 259 6.49 7.35 -0.50
N GLU A 260 7.64 7.99 -0.29
CA GLU A 260 8.03 9.24 -0.95
C GLU A 260 9.32 9.02 -1.73
N LEU A 261 9.36 9.47 -2.98
CA LEU A 261 10.54 9.46 -3.85
C LEU A 261 11.32 10.78 -3.75
N TRP A 262 12.63 10.76 -4.07
CA TRP A 262 13.45 11.98 -4.23
C TRP A 262 12.92 12.91 -5.34
#